data_AF-A0A200Q9P7-F1
#
_entry.id   AF-A0A200Q9P7-F1
#
_cell.length_a   1.000
_cell.length_b   1.000
_cell.length_c   1.000
_cell.angle_alpha   90.00
_cell.angle_beta   90.00
_cell.angle_gamma   90.00
#
_symmetry.space_group_name_H-M   'P 1'
#
loop_
_entity.id
_entity.type
_entity.pdbx_description
1 polymer ?
#
loop_
_entity_poly.entity_id
_entity_poly.type
_entity_poly.pdbx_seq_one_letter_code
_entity_poly.pdbx_strand_id
1 'polypeptide(L)'
;MVRQMFSPYSINSIVVMTLGSVLLGFGNSGDRPEGVSSSQYLLGFILSIGAAALGGFVLPCTEVAYAKASKVLTYPIVLQYQFCMALSATIFCIIGMLVNKDFSAMQREANEYELGATKYYLVLISSAVVWQVMYIGTLGIIFCTTSLFAGVISAVLLPLTEIAAVIVFHEKFTGEKGMALALGLWGFSSYFYGSYRESKKQTKTLNETDMPK
;
A
#
# COMPACT_ATOMS: atom_id res chain seq x y z
N MET A 1 -16.59 -16.02 1.96
CA MET A 1 -16.13 -15.12 3.04
C MET A 1 -14.71 -15.54 3.36
N VAL A 2 -13.72 -14.72 3.03
CA VAL A 2 -12.31 -15.06 3.26
C VAL A 2 -12.08 -15.03 4.77
N ARG A 3 -11.85 -16.19 5.38
CA ARG A 3 -11.52 -16.28 6.80
C ARG A 3 -10.06 -15.87 6.97
N GLN A 4 -9.83 -14.58 7.23
CA GLN A 4 -8.51 -14.10 7.65
C GLN A 4 -8.25 -14.61 9.08
N MET A 5 -7.32 -15.57 9.24
CA MET A 5 -6.91 -16.04 10.58
C MET A 5 -5.99 -15.00 11.20
N PHE A 6 -6.55 -14.19 12.10
CA PHE A 6 -5.77 -13.31 12.98
C PHE A 6 -5.05 -14.18 14.01
N SER A 7 -3.85 -14.65 13.65
CA SER A 7 -2.93 -15.29 14.58
C SER A 7 -2.39 -14.23 15.56
N PRO A 8 -2.06 -14.59 16.82
CA PRO A 8 -1.42 -13.65 17.76
C PRO A 8 -0.17 -12.97 17.19
N TYR A 9 0.56 -13.66 16.30
CA TYR A 9 1.72 -13.13 15.58
C TYR A 9 1.34 -12.07 14.54
N SER A 10 0.22 -12.24 13.84
CA SER A 10 -0.31 -11.25 12.89
C SER A 10 -0.74 -9.97 13.62
N ILE A 11 -1.37 -10.10 14.79
CA ILE A 11 -1.75 -8.97 15.63
C ILE A 11 -0.49 -8.23 16.11
N ASN A 12 0.51 -8.97 16.61
CA ASN A 12 1.78 -8.37 17.02
C ASN A 12 2.47 -7.62 15.88
N SER A 13 2.49 -8.19 14.67
CA SER A 13 3.04 -7.52 13.48
C SER A 13 2.33 -6.21 13.19
N ILE A 14 1.00 -6.19 13.19
CA ILE A 14 0.21 -4.98 12.91
C ILE A 14 0.51 -3.90 13.95
N VAL A 15 0.54 -4.26 15.24
CA VAL A 15 0.83 -3.31 16.33
C VAL A 15 2.23 -2.73 16.18
N VAL A 16 3.25 -3.57 15.99
CA VAL A 16 4.65 -3.12 15.86
C VAL A 16 4.84 -2.24 14.63
N MET A 17 4.22 -2.58 13.49
CA MET A 17 4.28 -1.78 12.27
C MET A 17 3.57 -0.43 12.44
N THR A 18 2.42 -0.41 13.12
CA THR A 18 1.69 0.82 13.43
C THR A 18 2.52 1.74 14.32
N LEU A 19 3.18 1.18 15.34
CA LEU A 19 4.09 1.93 16.20
C LEU A 19 5.29 2.50 15.41
N GLY A 20 5.82 1.74 14.44
CA GLY A 20 6.85 2.23 13.52
C GLY A 20 6.40 3.44 12.71
N SER A 21 5.20 3.39 12.11
CA SER A 21 4.63 4.52 11.37
C SER A 21 4.36 5.75 12.26
N VAL A 22 3.86 5.52 13.48
CA VAL A 22 3.62 6.59 14.46
C VAL A 22 4.94 7.25 14.87
N LEU A 23 5.98 6.45 15.07
CA LEU A 23 7.31 6.93 15.44
C LEU A 23 7.96 7.77 14.34
N LEU A 24 7.73 7.44 13.05
CA LEU A 24 8.11 8.31 11.93
C LEU A 24 7.37 9.65 11.95
N GLY A 25 6.10 9.66 12.37
CA GLY A 25 5.30 10.88 12.45
C GLY A 25 5.67 11.81 13.61
N PHE A 26 6.26 11.31 14.71
CA PHE A 26 6.58 12.11 15.89
C PHE A 26 7.79 13.04 15.72
N GLY A 27 8.70 12.72 14.79
CA GLY A 27 9.92 13.51 14.54
C GLY A 27 9.71 14.81 13.76
N ASN A 28 8.60 14.92 13.02
CA ASN A 28 8.34 16.04 12.12
C ASN A 28 7.62 17.18 12.84
N SER A 29 8.37 17.94 13.64
CA SER A 29 7.91 19.18 14.23
C SER A 29 7.87 20.30 13.16
N GLY A 30 6.92 20.23 12.21
CA GLY A 30 6.80 21.25 11.16
C GLY A 30 5.87 21.02 9.97
N ASP A 31 5.04 19.97 9.93
CA ASP A 31 4.33 19.59 8.69
C ASP A 31 3.13 20.47 8.29
N ARG A 32 2.81 21.53 9.04
CA ARG A 32 1.74 22.46 8.62
C ARG A 32 2.32 23.44 7.58
N PRO A 33 1.86 23.43 6.32
CA PRO A 33 2.34 24.37 5.32
C PRO A 33 2.02 25.82 5.72
N GLU A 34 2.90 26.76 5.37
CA GLU A 34 2.66 28.18 5.63
C GLU A 34 1.37 28.64 4.94
N GLY A 35 0.51 29.35 5.68
CA GLY A 35 -0.77 29.87 5.18
C GLY A 35 -1.97 28.92 5.32
N VAL A 36 -1.80 27.69 5.81
CA VAL A 36 -2.92 26.74 6.02
C VAL A 36 -3.56 26.91 7.40
N SER A 37 -4.89 27.05 7.45
CA SER A 37 -5.62 27.17 8.71
C SER A 37 -5.71 25.84 9.47
N SER A 38 -5.89 25.88 10.78
CA SER A 38 -6.02 24.66 11.59
C SER A 38 -7.22 23.78 11.16
N SER A 39 -8.30 24.38 10.64
CA SER A 39 -9.46 23.63 10.15
C SER A 39 -9.18 22.94 8.82
N GLN A 40 -8.45 23.57 7.90
CA GLN A 40 -8.03 22.95 6.64
C GLN A 40 -7.05 21.80 6.88
N TYR A 41 -6.11 21.97 7.82
CA TYR A 41 -5.19 20.92 8.21
C TYR A 41 -5.93 19.71 8.80
N LEU A 42 -6.88 19.94 9.73
CA LEU A 42 -7.70 18.87 10.30
C LEU A 42 -8.55 18.15 9.25
N LEU A 43 -9.14 18.91 8.31
CA LEU A 43 -9.90 18.33 7.21
C LEU A 43 -9.02 17.44 6.33
N GLY A 44 -7.81 17.90 5.97
CA GLY A 44 -6.84 17.10 5.24
C GLY A 44 -6.46 15.81 5.97
N PHE A 45 -6.27 15.89 7.30
CA PHE A 45 -5.98 14.72 8.12
C PHE A 45 -7.14 13.69 8.11
N ILE A 46 -8.39 14.14 8.28
CA ILE A 46 -9.57 13.27 8.23
C ILE A 46 -9.72 12.64 6.85
N LEU A 47 -9.53 13.42 5.78
CA LEU A 47 -9.56 12.93 4.40
C LEU A 47 -8.47 11.87 4.15
N SER A 48 -7.27 12.06 4.68
CA SER A 48 -6.19 11.07 4.58
C SER A 48 -6.52 9.76 5.29
N ILE A 49 -7.12 9.81 6.49
CA ILE A 49 -7.60 8.60 7.18
C ILE A 49 -8.69 7.89 6.35
N GLY A 50 -9.63 8.65 5.80
CA GLY A 50 -10.68 8.12 4.92
C GLY A 50 -10.09 7.46 3.67
N ALA A 51 -9.11 8.10 3.03
CA ALA A 51 -8.41 7.55 1.87
C ALA A 51 -7.64 6.26 2.21
N ALA A 52 -6.94 6.22 3.35
CA ALA A 52 -6.26 5.01 3.81
C ALA A 52 -7.23 3.86 4.09
N ALA A 53 -8.38 4.15 4.70
CA ALA A 53 -9.42 3.15 4.95
C ALA A 53 -10.00 2.59 3.64
N LEU A 54 -10.28 3.46 2.67
CA LEU A 54 -10.72 3.04 1.34
C LEU A 54 -9.66 2.21 0.62
N GLY A 55 -8.38 2.63 0.67
CA GLY A 55 -7.27 1.88 0.08
C GLY A 55 -7.12 0.48 0.67
N GLY A 56 -7.22 0.36 2.01
CA GLY A 56 -7.20 -0.92 2.70
C GLY A 56 -8.43 -1.80 2.40
N PHE A 57 -9.58 -1.19 2.09
CA PHE A 57 -10.84 -1.89 1.80
C PHE A 57 -10.92 -2.43 0.36
N VAL A 58 -10.29 -1.76 -0.60
CA VAL A 58 -10.26 -2.20 -2.01
C VAL A 58 -9.64 -3.60 -2.17
N LEU A 59 -8.63 -3.93 -1.36
CA LEU A 59 -7.95 -5.23 -1.41
C LEU A 59 -8.89 -6.42 -1.04
N PRO A 60 -9.58 -6.43 0.13
CA PRO A 60 -10.61 -7.42 0.43
C PRO A 60 -11.74 -7.47 -0.60
N CYS A 61 -12.21 -6.32 -1.12
CA CYS A 61 -13.25 -6.30 -2.14
C CYS A 61 -12.81 -7.03 -3.42
N THR A 62 -11.56 -6.80 -3.84
CA THR A 62 -10.95 -7.49 -5.00
C THR A 62 -10.88 -8.99 -4.76
N GLU A 63 -10.43 -9.41 -3.58
CA GLU A 63 -10.34 -10.82 -3.21
C GLU A 63 -11.71 -11.51 -3.17
N VAL A 64 -12.73 -10.85 -2.61
CA VAL A 64 -14.11 -11.36 -2.59
C VAL A 64 -14.70 -11.41 -4.01
N ALA A 65 -14.38 -10.43 -4.87
CA ALA A 65 -14.81 -10.44 -6.26
C ALA A 65 -14.20 -11.63 -7.02
N TYR A 66 -12.91 -11.92 -6.81
CA TYR A 66 -12.26 -13.11 -7.38
C TYR A 66 -12.83 -14.42 -6.82
N ALA A 67 -13.11 -14.49 -5.51
CA ALA A 67 -13.70 -15.68 -4.90
C ALA A 67 -15.14 -15.95 -5.35
N LYS A 68 -15.93 -14.91 -5.67
CA LYS A 68 -17.29 -15.05 -6.22
C LYS A 68 -17.29 -15.35 -7.71
N ALA A 69 -16.25 -14.95 -8.42
CA ALA A 69 -16.04 -15.34 -9.81
C ALA A 69 -15.57 -16.80 -9.86
N SER A 70 -16.50 -17.76 -9.69
CA SER A 70 -16.27 -19.21 -9.82
C SER A 70 -15.90 -19.66 -11.25
N LYS A 71 -14.99 -18.95 -11.91
CA LYS A 71 -14.34 -19.36 -13.15
C LYS A 71 -12.86 -19.55 -12.85
N VAL A 72 -12.23 -20.49 -13.55
CA VAL A 72 -10.79 -20.72 -13.52
C VAL A 72 -10.10 -19.36 -13.64
N LEU A 73 -9.46 -18.90 -12.56
CA LEU A 73 -8.76 -17.63 -12.56
C LEU A 73 -7.59 -17.79 -13.53
N THR A 74 -7.67 -17.10 -14.67
CA THR A 74 -6.58 -16.99 -15.63
C THR A 74 -6.05 -15.56 -15.59
N TYR A 75 -4.75 -15.37 -15.77
CA TYR A 75 -4.11 -14.04 -15.77
C TYR A 75 -4.79 -12.97 -16.65
N PRO A 76 -5.38 -13.28 -17.82
CA PRO A 76 -6.17 -12.32 -18.60
C PRO A 76 -7.40 -11.77 -17.88
N ILE A 77 -8.05 -12.56 -17.02
CA ILE A 77 -9.23 -12.12 -16.24
C ILE A 77 -8.80 -11.07 -15.20
N VAL A 78 -7.61 -11.23 -14.61
CA VAL A 78 -7.03 -10.27 -13.68
C VAL A 78 -6.72 -8.95 -14.37
N LEU A 79 -6.12 -9.00 -15.57
CA LEU A 79 -5.87 -7.81 -16.39
C LEU A 79 -7.17 -7.12 -16.82
N GLN A 80 -8.19 -7.89 -17.20
CA GLN A 80 -9.50 -7.34 -17.58
C GLN A 80 -10.18 -6.66 -16.39
N TYR A 81 -10.09 -7.25 -15.20
CA TYR A 81 -10.59 -6.65 -13.96
C TYR A 81 -9.85 -5.34 -13.64
N GLN A 82 -8.52 -5.36 -13.70
CA GLN A 82 -7.69 -4.17 -13.47
C GLN A 82 -8.00 -3.06 -14.47
N PHE A 83 -8.19 -3.40 -15.74
CA PHE A 83 -8.54 -2.43 -16.78
C PHE A 83 -9.89 -1.76 -16.47
N CYS A 84 -10.93 -2.53 -16.15
CA CYS A 84 -12.24 -1.99 -15.80
C CYS A 84 -12.20 -1.11 -14.53
N MET A 85 -11.46 -1.53 -13.51
CA MET A 85 -11.26 -0.73 -12.30
C MET A 85 -10.53 0.58 -12.60
N ALA A 86 -9.39 0.51 -13.31
CA ALA A 86 -8.58 1.69 -13.65
C ALA A 86 -9.37 2.68 -14.52
N LEU A 87 -10.16 2.18 -15.49
CA LEU A 87 -11.00 3.02 -16.33
C LEU A 87 -12.10 3.71 -15.50
N SER A 88 -12.77 2.98 -14.61
CA SER A 88 -13.81 3.53 -13.73
C SER A 88 -13.24 4.58 -12.77
N ALA A 89 -12.08 4.28 -12.16
CA ALA A 89 -11.36 5.22 -11.30
C ALA A 89 -10.92 6.47 -12.06
N THR A 90 -10.43 6.32 -13.30
CA THR A 90 -10.03 7.46 -14.14
C THR A 90 -11.21 8.38 -14.43
N ILE A 91 -12.38 7.83 -14.80
CA ILE A 91 -13.59 8.62 -15.03
C ILE A 91 -14.00 9.36 -13.76
N PHE A 92 -14.02 8.66 -12.61
CA PHE A 92 -14.36 9.27 -11.32
C PHE A 92 -13.39 10.40 -10.95
N CYS A 93 -12.07 10.18 -11.11
CA CYS A 93 -11.05 11.20 -10.87
C CYS A 93 -11.17 12.37 -11.84
N ILE A 94 -11.46 12.16 -13.12
CA ILE A 94 -11.67 13.24 -14.09
C ILE A 94 -12.86 14.11 -13.67
N ILE A 95 -13.97 13.50 -13.25
CA ILE A 95 -15.14 14.25 -12.75
C ILE A 95 -14.75 15.07 -11.51
N GLY A 96 -14.04 14.46 -10.55
CA GLY A 96 -13.55 15.16 -9.37
C GLY A 96 -12.64 16.35 -9.71
N MET A 97 -11.67 16.13 -10.60
CA MET A 97 -10.76 17.17 -11.07
C MET A 97 -11.47 18.30 -11.83
N LEU A 98 -12.50 17.98 -12.61
CA LEU A 98 -13.33 18.99 -13.29
C LEU A 98 -14.10 19.85 -12.29
N VAL A 99 -14.72 19.24 -11.28
CA VAL A 99 -15.48 19.95 -10.24
C VAL A 99 -14.57 20.87 -9.41
N ASN A 100 -13.36 20.39 -9.06
CA ASN A 100 -12.39 21.14 -8.25
C ASN A 100 -11.55 22.15 -9.05
N LYS A 101 -11.64 22.14 -10.39
CA LYS A 101 -10.80 22.95 -11.31
C LYS A 101 -9.31 22.63 -11.21
N ASP A 102 -8.98 21.37 -10.92
CA ASP A 102 -7.59 20.91 -10.75
C ASP A 102 -6.78 21.01 -12.05
N PHE A 103 -7.42 20.96 -13.22
CA PHE A 103 -6.73 21.16 -14.51
C PHE A 103 -6.09 22.54 -14.63
N SER A 104 -6.78 23.58 -14.13
CA SER A 104 -6.22 24.94 -14.11
C SER A 104 -5.11 25.07 -13.06
N ALA A 105 -5.25 24.37 -11.92
CA ALA A 105 -4.21 24.33 -10.89
C ALA A 105 -2.93 23.65 -11.41
N MET A 106 -3.05 22.53 -12.12
CA MET A 106 -1.90 21.83 -12.75
C MET A 106 -1.15 22.72 -13.74
N GLN A 107 -1.86 23.53 -14.54
CA GLN A 107 -1.22 24.46 -15.46
C GLN A 107 -0.44 25.55 -14.72
N ARG A 108 -0.97 26.06 -13.60
CA ARG A 108 -0.26 27.01 -12.74
C ARG A 108 0.97 26.38 -12.10
N GLU A 109 0.83 25.20 -11.50
CA GLU A 109 1.93 24.45 -10.88
C GLU A 109 3.05 24.14 -11.88
N ALA A 110 2.71 23.76 -13.11
CA ALA A 110 3.69 23.51 -14.16
C ALA A 110 4.52 24.78 -14.51
N ASN A 111 3.91 25.97 -14.46
CA ASN A 111 4.59 27.23 -14.72
C ASN A 111 5.46 27.69 -13.53
N GLU A 112 5.02 27.39 -12.31
CA GLU A 112 5.74 27.72 -11.07
C GLU A 112 6.80 26.67 -10.70
N TYR A 113 6.81 25.52 -11.37
CA TYR A 113 7.77 24.45 -11.11
C TYR A 113 9.20 24.90 -11.42
N GLU A 114 10.06 24.94 -10.40
CA GLU A 114 11.43 25.46 -10.47
C GLU A 114 12.28 24.82 -11.59
N LEU A 115 12.00 23.56 -11.90
CA LEU A 115 12.69 22.76 -12.90
C LEU A 115 12.09 22.88 -14.31
N GLY A 116 10.98 23.61 -14.46
CA GLY A 116 10.27 23.89 -15.71
C GLY A 116 9.12 22.92 -16.02
N ALA A 117 8.13 23.41 -16.77
CA ALA A 117 6.90 22.69 -17.10
C ALA A 117 7.11 21.30 -17.74
N THR A 118 8.12 21.15 -18.61
CA THR A 118 8.42 19.85 -19.22
C THR A 118 8.81 18.80 -18.19
N LYS A 119 9.62 19.17 -17.19
CA LYS A 119 10.04 18.25 -16.13
C LYS A 119 8.89 17.97 -15.17
N TYR A 120 8.02 18.94 -14.91
CA TYR A 120 6.79 18.72 -14.13
C TYR A 120 5.93 17.60 -14.75
N TYR A 121 5.59 17.72 -16.04
CA TYR A 121 4.79 16.68 -16.71
C TYR A 121 5.53 15.35 -16.84
N LEU A 122 6.85 15.37 -17.03
CA LEU A 122 7.66 14.15 -17.04
C LEU A 122 7.60 13.41 -15.68
N VAL A 123 7.69 14.13 -14.57
CA VAL A 123 7.56 13.56 -13.22
C VAL A 123 6.16 12.99 -13.02
N LEU A 124 5.11 13.70 -13.42
CA LEU A 124 3.74 13.20 -13.32
C LEU A 124 3.51 11.92 -14.13
N ILE A 125 3.96 11.90 -15.40
CA ILE A 125 3.79 10.73 -16.28
C ILE A 125 4.62 9.55 -15.77
N SER A 126 5.88 9.77 -15.41
CA SER A 126 6.74 8.71 -14.87
C SER A 126 6.18 8.12 -13.58
N SER A 127 5.68 8.96 -12.67
CA SER A 127 4.98 8.52 -11.46
C SER A 127 3.75 7.67 -11.79
N ALA A 128 2.88 8.13 -12.71
CA ALA A 128 1.70 7.39 -13.12
C ALA A 128 2.04 5.99 -13.69
N VAL A 129 3.10 5.90 -14.51
CA VAL A 129 3.58 4.62 -15.05
C VAL A 129 4.07 3.69 -13.93
N VAL A 130 4.89 4.19 -13.01
CA VAL A 130 5.39 3.41 -11.87
C VAL A 130 4.25 2.88 -11.02
N TRP A 131 3.26 3.73 -10.71
CA TRP A 131 2.07 3.32 -9.98
C TRP A 131 1.27 2.23 -10.71
N GLN A 132 1.05 2.36 -12.02
CA GLN A 132 0.33 1.34 -12.79
C GLN A 132 1.07 -0.01 -12.80
N VAL A 133 2.39 -0.01 -13.00
CA VAL A 133 3.21 -1.23 -12.95
C VAL A 133 3.14 -1.88 -11.57
N MET A 134 3.21 -1.08 -10.51
CA MET A 134 3.08 -1.56 -9.13
C MET A 134 1.72 -2.23 -8.86
N TYR A 135 0.62 -1.63 -9.33
CA TYR A 135 -0.72 -2.21 -9.17
C TYR A 135 -0.87 -3.54 -9.94
N ILE A 136 -0.38 -3.61 -11.18
CA ILE A 136 -0.39 -4.86 -11.96
C ILE A 136 0.44 -5.94 -11.26
N GLY A 137 1.63 -5.58 -10.75
CA GLY A 137 2.48 -6.49 -9.98
C GLY A 137 1.79 -7.01 -8.72
N THR A 138 1.13 -6.12 -7.98
CA THR A 138 0.38 -6.47 -6.76
C THR A 138 -0.75 -7.45 -7.07
N LEU A 139 -1.55 -7.18 -8.11
CA LEU A 139 -2.62 -8.10 -8.53
C LEU A 139 -2.08 -9.44 -9.04
N GLY A 140 -0.93 -9.43 -9.73
CA GLY A 140 -0.23 -10.66 -10.13
C GLY A 140 0.20 -11.51 -8.93
N ILE A 141 0.69 -10.89 -7.85
CA ILE A 141 1.04 -11.60 -6.62
C ILE A 141 -0.23 -12.19 -5.97
N ILE A 142 -1.32 -11.42 -5.89
CA ILE A 142 -2.60 -11.89 -5.33
C ILE A 142 -3.13 -13.09 -6.12
N PHE A 143 -3.00 -13.06 -7.44
CA PHE A 143 -3.36 -14.17 -8.33
C PHE A 143 -2.56 -15.44 -8.06
N CYS A 144 -1.24 -15.33 -7.92
CA CYS A 144 -0.35 -16.48 -7.70
C CYS A 144 -0.38 -17.00 -6.26
N THR A 145 -0.81 -16.17 -5.29
CA THR A 145 -0.68 -16.48 -3.85
C THR A 145 -1.94 -16.07 -3.07
N THR A 146 -1.86 -15.05 -2.21
CA THR A 146 -2.96 -14.53 -1.38
C THR A 146 -2.83 -13.00 -1.22
N SER A 147 -3.92 -12.32 -0.90
CA SER A 147 -3.93 -10.88 -0.56
C SER A 147 -3.03 -10.55 0.63
N LEU A 148 -2.97 -11.45 1.60
CA LEU A 148 -2.15 -11.32 2.79
C LEU A 148 -0.64 -11.36 2.46
N PHE A 149 -0.23 -12.27 1.56
CA PHE A 149 1.16 -12.34 1.10
C PHE A 149 1.55 -11.12 0.25
N ALA A 150 0.64 -10.62 -0.59
CA ALA A 150 0.86 -9.37 -1.31
C ALA A 150 1.06 -8.18 -0.37
N GLY A 151 0.23 -8.04 0.67
CA GLY A 151 0.41 -7.00 1.70
C GLY A 151 1.74 -7.11 2.45
N VAL A 152 2.21 -8.34 2.68
CA VAL A 152 3.48 -8.62 3.34
C VAL A 152 4.68 -8.30 2.46
N ILE A 153 4.63 -8.59 1.16
CA ILE A 153 5.64 -8.13 0.20
C ILE A 153 5.68 -6.61 0.17
N SER A 154 4.53 -5.94 0.05
CA SER A 154 4.45 -4.47 0.06
C SER A 154 5.06 -3.87 1.34
N ALA A 155 4.87 -4.53 2.49
CA ALA A 155 5.49 -4.13 3.76
C ALA A 155 7.02 -4.24 3.76
N VAL A 156 7.62 -5.19 3.03
CA VAL A 156 9.09 -5.33 2.89
C VAL A 156 9.66 -4.32 1.91
N LEU A 157 8.88 -3.93 0.90
CA LEU A 157 9.34 -2.89 -0.03
C LEU A 157 9.55 -1.56 0.70
N LEU A 158 8.78 -1.26 1.75
CA LEU A 158 8.94 -0.02 2.54
C LEU A 158 10.36 0.19 3.12
N PRO A 159 10.94 -0.72 3.93
CA PRO A 159 12.31 -0.55 4.42
C PRO A 159 13.35 -0.58 3.30
N LEU A 160 13.10 -1.30 2.20
CA LEU A 160 14.00 -1.27 1.03
C LEU A 160 13.99 0.11 0.35
N THR A 161 12.83 0.76 0.25
CA THR A 161 12.73 2.12 -0.31
C THR A 161 13.40 3.15 0.59
N GLU A 162 13.32 3.02 1.91
CA GLU A 162 14.04 3.89 2.86
C GLU A 162 15.56 3.76 2.70
N ILE A 163 16.08 2.54 2.60
CA ILE A 163 17.52 2.30 2.37
C ILE A 163 17.95 2.89 1.01
N ALA A 164 17.15 2.67 -0.03
CA ALA A 164 17.43 3.23 -1.36
C ALA A 164 17.43 4.77 -1.33
N ALA A 165 16.53 5.40 -0.58
CA ALA A 165 16.49 6.85 -0.43
C ALA A 165 17.77 7.40 0.23
N VAL A 166 18.27 6.73 1.26
CA VAL A 166 19.54 7.09 1.92
C VAL A 166 20.73 6.96 0.96
N ILE A 167 20.78 5.88 0.16
CA ILE A 167 21.90 5.65 -0.77
C ILE A 167 21.87 6.64 -1.94
N VAL A 168 20.71 6.85 -2.55
CA VAL A 168 20.56 7.62 -3.80
C VAL A 168 20.49 9.12 -3.55
N PHE A 169 19.72 9.55 -2.54
CA PHE A 169 19.52 10.97 -2.24
C PHE A 169 20.42 11.48 -1.12
N HIS A 170 21.28 10.61 -0.56
CA HIS A 170 22.14 10.93 0.58
C HIS A 170 21.37 11.56 1.75
N GLU A 171 20.13 11.10 1.95
CA GLU A 171 19.26 11.65 2.97
C GLU A 171 19.81 11.36 4.37
N LYS A 172 19.67 12.31 5.31
CA LYS A 172 20.08 12.11 6.70
C LYS A 172 19.20 11.04 7.33
N PHE A 173 19.79 9.88 7.63
CA PHE A 173 19.11 8.81 8.34
C PHE A 173 19.05 9.13 9.83
N THR A 174 17.93 9.69 10.28
CA THR A 174 17.68 9.98 11.70
C THR A 174 17.45 8.70 12.49
N GLY A 175 17.73 8.74 13.80
CA GLY A 175 17.53 7.59 14.69
C GLY A 175 16.08 7.08 14.69
N GLU A 176 15.10 7.96 14.47
CA GLU A 176 13.69 7.61 14.34
C GLU A 176 13.40 6.78 13.10
N LYS A 177 13.96 7.15 11.93
CA LYS A 177 13.88 6.33 10.71
C LYS A 177 14.52 4.96 10.91
N GLY A 178 15.63 4.89 11.65
CA GLY A 178 16.28 3.64 12.04
C GLY A 178 15.43 2.75 12.94
N MET A 179 14.79 3.34 13.96
CA MET A 179 13.87 2.61 14.85
C MET A 179 12.62 2.14 14.11
N ALA A 180 12.05 2.97 13.24
CA ALA A 180 10.91 2.59 12.41
C ALA A 180 11.24 1.45 11.45
N LEU A 181 12.43 1.49 10.83
CA LEU A 181 12.93 0.42 9.98
C LEU A 181 13.13 -0.90 10.76
N ALA A 182 13.71 -0.83 11.97
CA ALA A 182 13.88 -2.00 12.83
C ALA A 182 12.52 -2.60 13.26
N LEU A 183 11.54 -1.76 13.62
CA LEU A 183 10.18 -2.19 13.94
C LEU A 183 9.47 -2.80 12.72
N GLY A 184 9.67 -2.22 11.53
CA GLY A 184 9.15 -2.78 10.27
C GLY A 184 9.70 -4.18 9.98
N LEU A 185 11.02 -4.37 10.11
CA LEU A 185 11.68 -5.68 9.96
C LEU A 185 11.24 -6.69 11.02
N TRP A 186 11.02 -6.24 12.27
CA TRP A 186 10.49 -7.08 13.34
C TRP A 186 9.07 -7.54 13.05
N GLY A 187 8.19 -6.61 12.61
CA GLY A 187 6.82 -6.92 12.22
C GLY A 187 6.80 -7.96 11.11
N PHE A 188 7.55 -7.72 10.03
CA PHE A 188 7.70 -8.66 8.92
C PHE A 188 8.16 -10.05 9.39
N SER A 189 9.22 -10.11 10.19
CA SER A 189 9.76 -11.38 10.72
C SER A 189 8.74 -12.12 11.60
N SER A 190 7.98 -11.39 12.41
CA SER A 190 6.93 -11.95 13.27
C SER A 190 5.78 -12.55 12.45
N TYR A 191 5.36 -11.85 11.38
CA TYR A 191 4.33 -12.35 10.48
C TYR A 191 4.77 -13.65 9.78
N PHE A 192 5.99 -13.66 9.22
CA PHE A 192 6.51 -14.83 8.49
C PHE A 192 6.67 -16.05 9.40
N TYR A 193 7.12 -15.82 10.64
CA TYR A 193 7.23 -16.86 11.65
C TYR A 193 5.86 -17.45 12.04
N GLY A 194 4.85 -16.58 12.19
CA GLY A 194 3.46 -17.00 12.42
C GLY A 194 2.92 -17.86 11.28
N SER A 195 3.04 -17.37 10.04
CA SER A 195 2.60 -18.06 8.84
C SER A 195 3.27 -19.43 8.67
N TYR A 196 4.60 -19.50 8.84
CA TYR A 196 5.35 -20.76 8.76
C TYR A 196 4.91 -21.78 9.82
N ARG A 197 4.67 -21.33 11.06
CA ARG A 197 4.23 -22.20 12.15
C ARG A 197 2.81 -22.73 11.94
N GLU A 198 1.94 -21.91 11.35
CA GLU A 198 0.55 -22.26 11.02
C GLU A 198 0.51 -23.27 9.87
N SER A 199 1.30 -23.08 8.82
CA SER A 199 1.49 -24.07 7.75
C SER A 199 2.04 -25.39 8.30
N LYS A 200 3.06 -25.34 9.17
CA LYS A 200 3.62 -26.56 9.79
C LYS A 200 2.63 -27.29 10.69
N LYS A 201 1.72 -26.56 11.36
CA LYS A 201 0.61 -27.16 12.13
C LYS A 201 -0.41 -27.83 11.21
N GLN A 202 -0.83 -27.17 10.13
CA GLN A 202 -1.76 -27.75 9.16
C GLN A 202 -1.20 -29.01 8.51
N THR A 203 0.07 -29.01 8.08
CA THR A 203 0.72 -30.22 7.53
C THR A 203 0.78 -31.37 8.53
N LYS A 204 0.99 -31.08 9.83
CA LYS A 204 0.96 -32.12 10.87
C LYS A 204 -0.45 -32.68 11.10
N THR A 205 -1.47 -31.83 11.12
CA THR A 205 -2.86 -32.27 11.33
C THR A 205 -3.40 -33.06 10.13
N LEU A 206 -3.02 -32.70 8.89
CA LEU A 206 -3.32 -33.52 7.71
C LEU A 206 -2.66 -34.90 7.78
N ASN A 207 -1.37 -34.98 8.13
CA ASN A 207 -0.66 -36.26 8.26
C ASN A 207 -1.17 -37.17 9.39
N GLU A 208 -1.77 -36.61 10.46
CA GLU A 208 -2.39 -37.40 11.53
C GLU A 208 -3.79 -37.93 11.17
N THR A 209 -4.45 -37.32 10.17
CA THR A 209 -5.80 -37.73 9.73
C THR A 209 -5.76 -38.81 8.63
N ASP A 210 -4.64 -38.93 7.92
CA ASP A 210 -4.39 -39.93 6.87
C ASP A 210 -3.75 -41.24 7.38
N MET A 211 -3.54 -41.41 8.69
CA MET A 211 -3.13 -42.71 9.24
C MET A 211 -4.38 -43.60 9.45
N PRO A 212 -4.51 -44.73 8.74
CA PRO A 212 -5.61 -45.65 8.98
C PRO A 212 -5.51 -46.21 10.41
N LYS A 213 -6.63 -46.18 11.13
CA LYS A 213 -6.80 -46.94 12.38
C LYS A 213 -6.92 -48.43 12.09
#